data_AF-A0A9D8H356-F1
#
_entry.id   AF-A0A9D8H356-F1
#
_cell.length_a   1.000
_cell.length_b   1.000
_cell.length_c   1.000
_cell.angle_alpha   90.00
_cell.angle_beta   90.00
_cell.angle_gamma   90.00
#
_symmetry.space_group_name_H-M   'P 1'
#
loop_
_entity.id
_entity.type
_entity.pdbx_description
1 polymer ?
#
loop_
_entity_poly.entity_id
_entity_poly.type
_entity_poly.pdbx_seq_one_letter_code
_entity_poly.pdbx_strand_id
1 'polypeptide(L)'
;MTDRPMPAMYFSLRTVQPFAEMSLRPVEGEEGVEITIADGQVVGMLLPDVRMLKRLEEICEKAGVDPYECWRRVQGDVDLSIKTREKAG
;
A
#
# COMPACT_ATOMS: atom_id res chain seq x y z
N MET A 1 2.65 10.80 25.45
CA MET A 1 2.69 10.73 23.97
C MET A 1 1.28 10.41 23.52
N THR A 2 0.62 11.31 22.79
CA THR A 2 -0.73 11.05 22.30
C THR A 2 -0.66 9.96 21.24
N ASP A 3 -1.07 8.76 21.62
CA ASP A 3 -1.27 7.60 20.74
C ASP A 3 -2.54 7.84 19.90
N ARG A 4 -2.50 8.88 19.06
CA ARG A 4 -3.55 9.06 18.06
C ARG A 4 -3.37 7.94 17.05
N PRO A 5 -4.43 7.17 16.71
CA PRO A 5 -4.35 6.20 15.63
C PRO A 5 -3.93 6.95 14.37
N MET A 6 -2.75 6.62 13.85
CA MET A 6 -2.27 7.14 12.58
C MET A 6 -3.11 6.51 11.47
N PRO A 7 -3.42 7.26 10.40
CA PRO A 7 -4.28 6.73 9.35
C PRO A 7 -3.62 5.51 8.68
N ALA A 8 -4.44 4.51 8.40
CA ALA A 8 -4.05 3.43 7.50
C ALA A 8 -3.78 4.02 6.10
N MET A 9 -2.86 3.39 5.38
CA MET A 9 -2.50 3.76 4.02
C MET A 9 -2.68 2.54 3.13
N TYR A 10 -3.52 2.69 2.10
CA TYR A 10 -3.59 1.73 1.00
C TYR A 10 -3.00 2.39 -0.24
N PHE A 11 -2.18 1.64 -0.99
CA PHE A 11 -1.68 2.08 -2.29
C PHE A 11 -1.77 0.95 -3.31
N SER A 12 -2.08 1.32 -4.55
CA SER A 12 -2.20 0.38 -5.65
C SER A 12 -0.85 0.17 -6.32
N LEU A 13 -0.40 -1.08 -6.37
CA LEU A 13 0.83 -1.49 -7.03
C LEU A 13 0.65 -1.64 -8.55
N ARG A 14 -0.56 -1.99 -9.01
CA ARG A 14 -0.86 -2.26 -10.43
C ARG A 14 -2.30 -1.91 -10.77
N THR A 15 -2.53 -1.55 -12.03
CA THR A 15 -3.89 -1.42 -12.56
C THR A 15 -4.53 -2.79 -12.60
N VAL A 16 -5.70 -2.92 -11.99
CA VAL A 16 -6.47 -4.17 -11.97
C VAL A 16 -7.48 -4.13 -13.11
N GLN A 17 -7.58 -5.22 -13.87
CA GLN A 17 -8.61 -5.36 -14.90
C GLN A 17 -9.99 -5.44 -14.23
N PRO A 18 -11.04 -4.87 -14.86
CA PRO A 18 -12.40 -5.14 -14.43
C PRO A 18 -12.62 -6.66 -14.39
N PHE A 19 -13.23 -7.17 -13.32
CA PHE A 19 -13.55 -8.60 -13.10
C PHE A 19 -12.38 -9.54 -12.78
N ALA A 20 -11.16 -9.04 -12.56
CA ALA A 20 -10.09 -9.87 -12.03
C ALA A 20 -10.51 -10.49 -10.67
N GLU A 21 -10.17 -11.75 -10.45
CA GLU A 21 -10.51 -12.40 -9.19
C GLU A 21 -9.60 -11.85 -8.09
N MET A 22 -10.20 -11.21 -7.08
CA MET A 22 -9.48 -10.54 -6.01
C MET A 22 -9.50 -11.34 -4.72
N SER A 23 -8.36 -11.39 -4.04
CA SER A 23 -8.25 -11.91 -2.69
C SER A 23 -7.36 -11.01 -1.83
N LEU A 24 -7.58 -11.07 -0.52
CA LEU A 24 -6.74 -10.42 0.48
C LEU A 24 -5.90 -11.49 1.17
N ARG A 25 -4.63 -11.17 1.43
CA ARG A 25 -3.73 -12.05 2.16
C ARG A 25 -2.93 -11.24 3.18
N PRO A 26 -2.86 -11.67 4.46
CA PRO A 26 -1.97 -11.05 5.42
C PRO A 26 -0.50 -11.29 5.04
N VAL A 27 0.37 -10.33 5.34
CA VAL A 27 1.82 -10.50 5.21
C VAL A 27 2.35 -11.19 6.46
N GLU A 28 3.02 -12.33 6.29
CA GLU A 28 3.54 -13.11 7.41
C GLU A 28 4.58 -12.29 8.21
N GLY A 29 4.40 -12.24 9.53
CA GLY A 29 5.29 -11.50 10.43
C GLY A 29 5.16 -9.97 10.35
N GLU A 30 4.11 -9.43 9.73
CA GLU A 30 3.76 -8.01 9.78
C GLU A 30 2.29 -7.86 10.21
N GLU A 31 2.08 -7.45 11.46
CA GLU A 31 0.74 -7.35 12.04
C GLU A 31 -0.12 -6.31 11.32
N GLY A 32 -1.30 -6.73 10.86
CA GLY A 32 -2.27 -5.87 10.20
C GLY A 32 -1.91 -5.41 8.78
N VAL A 33 -0.76 -5.83 8.24
CA VAL A 33 -0.42 -5.59 6.83
C VAL A 33 -1.10 -6.63 5.97
N GLU A 34 -1.80 -6.16 4.94
CA GLU A 34 -2.49 -7.00 3.97
C GLU A 34 -2.06 -6.65 2.56
N ILE A 35 -1.98 -7.66 1.71
CA ILE A 35 -1.82 -7.48 0.26
C ILE A 35 -3.09 -7.86 -0.47
N THR A 36 -3.40 -7.09 -1.51
CA THR A 36 -4.43 -7.42 -2.47
C THR A 36 -3.80 -8.19 -3.62
N ILE A 37 -4.32 -9.37 -3.90
CA ILE A 37 -3.90 -10.23 -5.01
C ILE A 37 -5.03 -10.24 -6.04
N ALA A 38 -4.69 -9.98 -7.30
CA ALA A 38 -5.60 -10.15 -8.43
C ALA A 38 -4.92 -11.03 -9.49
N ASP A 39 -5.62 -12.07 -9.96
CA ASP A 39 -5.12 -13.04 -10.95
C ASP A 39 -3.72 -13.59 -10.61
N GLY A 40 -3.49 -13.88 -9.33
CA GLY A 40 -2.21 -14.40 -8.82
C GLY A 40 -1.08 -13.38 -8.69
N GLN A 41 -1.32 -12.10 -8.98
CA GLN A 41 -0.34 -11.02 -8.83
C GLN A 41 -0.70 -10.09 -7.66
N VAL A 42 0.33 -9.60 -6.95
CA VAL A 42 0.13 -8.56 -5.93
C VAL A 42 -0.15 -7.22 -6.62
N VAL A 43 -1.32 -6.64 -6.35
CA VAL A 43 -1.82 -5.41 -7.00
C VAL A 43 -2.07 -4.26 -6.04
N GLY A 44 -2.01 -4.49 -4.74
CA GLY A 44 -2.14 -3.46 -3.72
C GLY A 44 -1.60 -3.90 -2.37
N MET A 45 -1.37 -2.92 -1.50
CA MET A 45 -0.91 -3.16 -0.14
C MET A 45 -1.60 -2.19 0.82
N LEU A 46 -2.07 -2.71 1.95
CA LEU A 46 -2.59 -1.97 3.08
C LEU A 46 -1.55 -1.97 4.20
N LEU A 47 -1.15 -0.77 4.62
CA LEU A 47 -0.40 -0.54 5.85
C LEU A 47 -1.40 -0.03 6.90
N PRO A 48 -1.53 -0.70 8.06
CA PRO A 48 -2.45 -0.27 9.12
C PRO A 48 -1.98 1.04 9.78
N ASP A 49 -0.70 1.37 9.63
CA ASP A 49 -0.09 2.59 10.15
C ASP A 49 0.93 3.16 9.16
N VAL A 50 0.74 4.41 8.74
CA VAL A 50 1.66 5.11 7.82
C VAL A 50 3.12 5.15 8.32
N ARG A 51 3.38 5.04 9.62
CA ARG A 51 4.74 4.96 10.18
C ARG A 51 5.49 3.71 9.71
N MET A 52 4.78 2.67 9.26
CA MET A 52 5.36 1.45 8.70
C MET A 52 6.06 1.69 7.35
N LEU A 53 5.84 2.83 6.70
CA LEU A 53 6.62 3.24 5.51
C LEU A 53 8.13 3.29 5.78
N LYS A 54 8.55 3.53 7.04
CA LYS A 54 9.97 3.48 7.42
C LYS A 54 10.60 2.10 7.26
N ARG A 55 9.77 1.06 7.22
CA ARG A 55 10.15 -0.34 7.06
C ARG A 55 9.58 -0.91 5.75
N LEU A 56 9.19 -0.06 4.80
CA LEU A 56 8.50 -0.49 3.57
C LEU A 56 9.32 -1.51 2.78
N GLU A 57 10.65 -1.37 2.76
CA GLU A 57 11.53 -2.31 2.07
C GLU A 57 11.42 -3.72 2.65
N GLU A 58 11.54 -3.86 3.98
CA GLU A 58 11.37 -5.14 4.69
C GLU A 58 9.97 -5.74 4.46
N ILE A 59 8.94 -4.91 4.48
CA ILE A 59 7.55 -5.34 4.30
C ILE A 59 7.33 -5.82 2.86
N CYS A 60 7.85 -5.11 1.86
CA CYS A 60 7.75 -5.51 0.46
C CYS A 60 8.53 -6.80 0.19
N GLU A 61 9.72 -6.98 0.78
CA GLU A 61 10.47 -8.25 0.71
C GLU A 61 9.66 -9.43 1.26
N LYS A 62 9.05 -9.29 2.45
CA LYS A 62 8.18 -10.32 3.04
C LYS A 62 6.93 -10.58 2.21
N ALA A 63 6.38 -9.55 1.57
CA ALA A 63 5.23 -9.65 0.69
C ALA A 63 5.56 -10.26 -0.68
N GLY A 64 6.85 -10.42 -1.03
CA GLY A 64 7.30 -10.87 -2.34
C GLY A 64 7.11 -9.82 -3.44
N VAL A 65 7.14 -8.53 -3.07
CA VAL A 65 6.99 -7.39 -3.97
C VAL A 65 8.31 -6.64 -4.07
N ASP A 66 8.65 -6.14 -5.26
CA ASP A 66 9.82 -5.28 -5.43
C ASP A 66 9.66 -3.96 -4.65
N PRO A 67 10.53 -3.67 -3.67
CA PRO A 67 10.49 -2.42 -2.90
C PRO A 67 10.54 -1.16 -3.75
N TYR A 68 11.23 -1.20 -4.90
CA TYR A 68 11.30 -0.06 -5.81
C TYR A 68 9.95 0.25 -6.46
N GLU A 69 9.19 -0.79 -6.82
CA GLU A 69 7.81 -0.63 -7.32
C GLU A 69 6.87 -0.09 -6.23
N CYS A 70 7.04 -0.56 -4.98
CA CYS A 70 6.30 -0.04 -3.83
C CYS A 70 6.50 1.48 -3.66
N TRP A 71 7.76 1.93 -3.60
CA TRP A 71 8.08 3.35 -3.41
C TRP A 71 7.57 4.24 -4.55
N ARG A 72 7.69 3.78 -5.80
CA ARG A 72 7.19 4.52 -6.98
C ARG A 72 5.69 4.81 -6.86
N ARG A 73 4.92 3.88 -6.29
CA ARG A 73 3.46 4.00 -6.12
C ARG A 73 3.06 4.83 -4.92
N VAL A 74 3.74 4.64 -3.79
CA VAL A 74 3.56 5.51 -2.61
C VAL A 74 3.79 6.98 -2.98
N GLN A 75 4.88 7.27 -3.71
CA GLN A 75 5.14 8.64 -4.19
C GLN A 75 4.06 9.15 -5.14
N GLY A 76 3.65 8.32 -6.11
CA GLY A 76 2.58 8.67 -7.05
C GLY A 76 1.24 8.97 -6.37
N ASP A 77 0.82 8.17 -5.40
CA ASP A 77 -0.44 8.34 -4.68
C ASP A 77 -0.40 9.55 -3.72
N VAL A 78 0.76 9.82 -3.10
CA VAL A 78 0.98 11.05 -2.31
C VAL A 78 0.90 12.29 -3.19
N ASP A 79 1.56 12.27 -4.35
CA ASP A 79 1.51 13.37 -5.32
C ASP A 79 0.09 13.64 -5.84
N LEU A 80 -0.68 12.58 -6.11
CA LEU A 80 -2.09 12.69 -6.50
C LEU A 80 -2.94 13.30 -5.37
N SER A 81 -2.68 12.91 -4.12
CA SER A 81 -3.38 13.42 -2.94
C SER A 81 -3.13 14.91 -2.70
N ILE A 82 -1.90 15.39 -2.93
CA ILE A 82 -1.55 16.82 -2.84
C ILE A 82 -2.21 17.62 -3.98
N LYS A 83 -2.07 17.17 -5.22
CA LYS A 83 -2.66 17.85 -6.40
C LYS A 83 -4.19 17.94 -6.34
N THR A 84 -4.85 16.95 -5.76
CA THR A 84 -6.31 16.96 -5.59
C THR A 84 -6.75 18.01 -4.58
N ARG A 85 -5.96 18.24 -3.53
CA ARG A 85 -6.21 19.32 -2.55
C ARG A 85 -6.01 20.71 -3.14
N GLU A 86 -4.98 20.90 -3.97
CA GLU A 86 -4.71 22.20 -4.62
C GLU A 86 -5.79 22.61 -5.62
N LYS A 87 -6.47 21.67 -6.27
CA LYS A 87 -7.58 21.98 -7.19
C LYS A 87 -8.93 22.21 -6.50
N ALA A 88 -9.04 21.87 -5.22
CA ALA A 88 -10.27 21.98 -4.44
C ALA A 88 -10.31 23.23 -3.54
N GLY A 89 -9.26 24.06 -3.55
CA GLY A 89 -9.19 25.36 -2.89
C GLY A 89 -9.12 26.50 -3.90
#